data_AF-A0A1N6YI25-F1
#
_entry.id   AF-A0A1N6YI25-F1
#
_cell.length_a   1.000
_cell.length_b   1.000
_cell.length_c   1.000
_cell.angle_alpha   90.00
_cell.angle_beta   90.00
_cell.angle_gamma   90.00
#
_symmetry.space_group_name_H-M   'P 1'
#
loop_
_entity.id
_entity.type
_entity.pdbx_description
1 polymer ?
#
loop_
_entity_poly.entity_id
_entity_poly.type
_entity_poly.pdbx_seq_one_letter_code
_entity_poly.pdbx_strand_id
1 'polypeptide(L)'
;MDKHNKETFTRKLRAAAFAAGLALGAGLAHAHGDVTPQAVDVSTLPKLGEEWRAVNPYRDNAEAIRIGDSAFNQNCARCHGLGAVSGGIAPDLRKLDIAPETDEYFLQRIRNGVSRNGAVYMPPFEGMLSQEAMWAIKAWLETVREK
;
A
#
# COMPACT_ATOMS: atom_id res chain seq x y z
N MET A 1 -35.60 46.88 21.02
CA MET A 1 -34.42 46.04 20.71
C MET A 1 -34.00 46.31 19.27
N ASP A 2 -32.88 47.00 19.07
CA ASP A 2 -32.49 47.66 17.82
C ASP A 2 -32.08 46.68 16.69
N LYS A 3 -32.36 47.02 15.42
CA LYS A 3 -32.09 46.15 14.24
C LYS A 3 -30.60 45.78 14.13
N HIS A 4 -29.72 46.69 14.53
CA HIS A 4 -28.27 46.49 14.51
C HIS A 4 -27.79 45.37 15.46
N ASN A 5 -28.50 45.17 16.58
CA ASN A 5 -28.19 44.12 17.55
C ASN A 5 -28.60 42.72 17.05
N LYS A 6 -29.61 42.64 16.17
CA LYS A 6 -30.07 41.37 15.59
C LYS A 6 -29.08 40.86 14.54
N GLU A 7 -28.59 41.72 13.64
CA GLU A 7 -27.63 41.29 12.61
C GLU A 7 -26.28 40.86 13.19
N THR A 8 -25.76 41.59 14.18
CA THR A 8 -24.52 41.22 14.88
C THR A 8 -24.68 39.90 15.63
N PHE A 9 -25.82 39.64 16.24
CA PHE A 9 -26.13 38.36 16.88
C PHE A 9 -26.22 37.21 15.86
N THR A 10 -26.90 37.40 14.73
CA THR A 10 -26.99 36.40 13.66
C THR A 10 -25.62 36.09 13.03
N ARG A 11 -24.76 37.10 12.85
CA ARG A 11 -23.38 36.91 12.33
C ARG A 11 -22.53 36.08 13.30
N LYS A 12 -22.61 36.36 14.60
CA LYS A 12 -21.89 35.61 15.65
C LYS A 12 -22.39 34.15 15.74
N LEU A 13 -23.70 33.94 15.63
CA LEU A 13 -24.30 32.59 15.58
C LEU A 13 -23.84 31.79 14.36
N ARG A 14 -23.79 32.39 13.17
CA ARG A 14 -23.29 31.73 11.96
C ARG A 14 -21.80 31.39 12.07
N ALA A 15 -20.99 32.30 12.61
CA ALA A 15 -19.57 32.05 12.84
C ALA A 15 -19.33 30.92 13.85
N ALA A 16 -20.11 30.89 14.94
CA ALA A 16 -20.04 29.83 15.95
C ALA A 16 -20.47 28.46 15.38
N ALA A 17 -21.55 28.42 14.58
CA ALA A 17 -22.01 27.19 13.92
C ALA A 17 -20.98 26.65 12.91
N PHE A 18 -20.34 27.54 12.16
CA PHE A 18 -19.27 27.16 11.22
C PHE A 18 -18.03 26.62 11.95
N ALA A 19 -17.61 27.27 13.04
CA ALA A 19 -16.49 26.81 13.86
C ALA A 19 -16.77 25.45 14.53
N ALA A 20 -18.00 25.24 15.03
CA ALA A 20 -18.43 23.96 15.58
C ALA A 20 -18.45 22.85 14.51
N GLY A 21 -18.91 23.16 13.29
CA GLY A 21 -18.88 22.23 12.16
C GLY A 21 -17.47 21.80 11.77
N LEU A 22 -16.50 22.73 11.73
CA LEU A 22 -15.10 22.42 11.48
C LEU A 22 -14.47 21.55 12.59
N ALA A 23 -14.77 21.86 13.86
CA ALA A 23 -14.26 21.09 15.00
C ALA A 23 -14.80 19.65 15.02
N LEU A 24 -16.07 19.44 14.64
CA LEU A 24 -16.68 18.12 14.53
C LEU A 24 -16.14 17.32 13.32
N GLY A 25 -15.79 17.99 12.23
CA GLY A 25 -15.21 17.34 11.04
C GLY A 25 -13.78 16.84 11.23
N ALA A 26 -12.98 17.50 12.07
CA ALA A 26 -11.57 17.17 12.28
C ALA A 26 -11.35 15.75 12.86
N GLY A 27 -12.29 15.25 13.68
CA GLY A 27 -12.20 13.92 14.28
C GLY A 27 -12.49 12.75 13.32
N LEU A 28 -13.06 13.02 12.15
CA LEU A 28 -13.39 12.01 11.14
C LEU A 28 -12.21 11.70 10.20
N ALA A 29 -11.14 12.49 10.26
CA ALA A 29 -9.94 12.29 9.44
C ALA A 29 -9.01 11.23 10.07
N HIS A 30 -9.44 9.96 10.09
CA HIS A 30 -8.55 8.83 10.33
C HIS A 30 -7.76 8.50 9.05
N ALA A 31 -6.91 9.42 8.62
CA ALA A 31 -6.15 9.30 7.36
C ALA A 31 -4.87 8.44 7.49
N HIS A 32 -4.60 7.91 8.68
CA HIS A 32 -3.51 6.98 8.93
C HIS A 32 -4.13 5.64 9.28
N GLY A 33 -4.14 4.73 8.31
CA GLY A 33 -4.52 3.34 8.54
C GLY A 33 -3.54 2.67 9.51
N ASP A 34 -3.95 1.52 10.02
CA ASP A 34 -3.05 0.66 10.79
C ASP A 34 -1.77 0.38 9.97
N VAL A 35 -0.61 0.41 10.64
CA VAL A 35 0.69 0.15 10.02
C VAL A 35 0.97 -1.35 9.88
N THR A 36 0.03 -2.20 10.29
CA THR A 36 0.03 -3.63 10.01
C THR A 36 -0.16 -3.90 8.51
N PRO A 37 0.47 -4.95 7.95
CA PRO A 37 0.19 -5.36 6.57
C PRO A 37 -1.29 -5.62 6.35
N GLN A 38 -1.81 -5.05 5.27
CA GLN A 38 -3.22 -5.14 4.92
C GLN A 38 -3.44 -6.43 4.10
N ALA A 39 -4.46 -7.19 4.47
CA ALA A 39 -4.84 -8.39 3.76
C ALA A 39 -5.20 -8.06 2.30
N VAL A 40 -4.75 -8.89 1.37
CA VAL A 40 -4.99 -8.73 -0.07
C VAL A 40 -6.04 -9.74 -0.50
N ASP A 41 -7.14 -9.27 -1.09
CA ASP A 41 -8.14 -10.17 -1.68
C ASP A 41 -7.61 -10.77 -2.99
N VAL A 42 -7.36 -12.07 -2.94
CA VAL A 42 -6.89 -12.89 -4.07
C VAL A 42 -7.91 -13.95 -4.46
N SER A 43 -9.19 -13.77 -4.12
CA SER A 43 -10.26 -14.72 -4.40
C SER A 43 -10.50 -14.95 -5.89
N THR A 44 -10.24 -13.94 -6.72
CA THR A 44 -10.41 -13.98 -8.19
C THR A 44 -9.20 -14.58 -8.93
N LEU A 45 -8.10 -14.87 -8.24
CA LEU A 45 -6.87 -15.40 -8.85
C LEU A 45 -6.83 -16.94 -8.89
N PRO A 46 -6.21 -17.54 -9.92
CA PRO A 46 -5.97 -18.99 -9.98
C PRO A 46 -5.12 -19.48 -8.78
N LYS A 47 -5.69 -20.30 -7.90
CA LYS A 47 -5.00 -20.74 -6.67
C LYS A 47 -3.71 -21.51 -6.98
N LEU A 48 -2.64 -21.20 -6.23
CA LEU A 48 -1.31 -21.75 -6.49
C LEU A 48 -0.98 -22.98 -5.64
N GLY A 49 -1.78 -23.24 -4.60
CA GLY A 49 -1.58 -24.33 -3.65
C GLY A 49 -0.62 -23.95 -2.52
N GLU A 50 -0.31 -24.93 -1.67
CA GLU A 50 0.54 -24.75 -0.49
C GLU A 50 2.03 -24.64 -0.86
N GLU A 51 2.45 -25.33 -1.91
CA GLU A 51 3.83 -25.32 -2.38
C GLU A 51 4.18 -23.98 -3.04
N TRP A 52 5.33 -23.43 -2.65
CA TRP A 52 5.84 -22.19 -3.22
C TRP A 52 6.33 -22.42 -4.65
N ARG A 53 5.82 -21.62 -5.58
CA ARG A 53 6.31 -21.52 -6.96
C ARG A 53 7.67 -20.85 -6.94
N ALA A 54 8.57 -21.32 -7.82
CA ALA A 54 9.90 -20.73 -7.98
C ALA A 54 9.92 -19.54 -8.94
N VAL A 55 8.95 -19.47 -9.85
CA VAL A 55 8.82 -18.44 -10.89
C VAL A 55 7.44 -17.82 -10.85
N ASN A 56 7.32 -16.57 -11.31
CA ASN A 56 6.06 -15.84 -11.30
C ASN A 56 5.01 -16.52 -12.21
N PRO A 57 3.94 -17.13 -11.65
CA PRO A 57 2.91 -17.81 -12.43
C PRO A 57 1.86 -16.84 -12.99
N TYR A 58 1.88 -15.57 -12.58
CA TYR A 58 0.89 -14.55 -12.95
C TYR A 58 1.41 -13.50 -13.91
N ARG A 59 2.54 -13.77 -14.56
CA ARG A 59 3.07 -12.92 -15.62
C ARG A 59 1.99 -12.68 -16.68
N ASP A 60 1.84 -11.41 -17.07
CA ASP A 60 0.82 -10.93 -18.03
C ASP A 60 -0.65 -11.17 -17.64
N ASN A 61 -0.95 -11.66 -16.44
CA ASN A 61 -2.31 -11.83 -15.95
C ASN A 61 -2.88 -10.47 -15.51
N ALA A 62 -3.82 -9.93 -16.29
CA ALA A 62 -4.40 -8.61 -16.05
C ALA A 62 -5.05 -8.44 -14.65
N GLU A 63 -5.71 -9.49 -14.14
CA GLU A 63 -6.34 -9.44 -12.83
C GLU A 63 -5.29 -9.45 -11.71
N ALA A 64 -4.24 -10.27 -11.85
CA ALA A 64 -3.12 -10.27 -10.90
C ALA A 64 -2.36 -8.95 -10.90
N ILE A 65 -2.17 -8.33 -12.08
CA ILE A 65 -1.55 -7.00 -12.20
C ILE A 65 -2.40 -5.95 -11.49
N ARG A 66 -3.73 -5.96 -11.70
CA ARG A 66 -4.65 -5.04 -11.04
C ARG A 66 -4.63 -5.19 -9.51
N ILE A 67 -4.66 -6.43 -9.02
CA ILE A 67 -4.56 -6.72 -7.58
C ILE A 67 -3.19 -6.31 -7.05
N GLY A 68 -2.13 -6.59 -7.80
CA GLY A 68 -0.75 -6.28 -7.47
C GLY A 68 -0.49 -4.79 -7.27
N ASP A 69 -1.06 -3.94 -8.12
CA ASP A 69 -1.01 -2.47 -7.98
C ASP A 69 -1.59 -2.03 -6.62
N SER A 70 -2.80 -2.49 -6.33
CA SER A 70 -3.48 -2.18 -5.06
C SER A 70 -2.70 -2.72 -3.86
N ALA A 71 -2.26 -3.98 -3.93
CA ALA A 71 -1.52 -4.64 -2.87
C ALA A 71 -0.18 -3.93 -2.58
N PHE A 72 0.54 -3.54 -3.62
CA PHE A 72 1.79 -2.80 -3.52
C PHE A 72 1.60 -1.43 -2.87
N ASN A 73 0.58 -0.67 -3.31
CA ASN A 73 0.30 0.65 -2.75
C ASN A 73 -0.07 0.59 -1.27
N GLN A 74 -0.74 -0.49 -0.84
CA GLN A 74 -1.13 -0.68 0.56
C GLN A 74 0.03 -1.15 1.45
N ASN A 75 0.91 -2.02 0.94
CA ASN A 75 1.88 -2.74 1.77
C ASN A 75 3.35 -2.33 1.56
N CYS A 76 3.70 -1.80 0.39
CA CYS A 76 5.11 -1.63 -0.03
C CYS A 76 5.48 -0.17 -0.27
N ALA A 77 4.54 0.64 -0.78
CA ALA A 77 4.81 1.99 -1.28
C ALA A 77 5.35 2.96 -0.22
N ARG A 78 5.09 2.72 1.07
CA ARG A 78 5.64 3.57 2.15
C ARG A 78 7.17 3.58 2.19
N CYS A 79 7.81 2.49 1.79
CA CYS A 79 9.28 2.39 1.76
C CYS A 79 9.83 2.40 0.32
N HIS A 80 9.15 1.71 -0.58
CA HIS A 80 9.58 1.56 -1.98
C HIS A 80 9.00 2.62 -2.92
N GLY A 81 8.20 3.56 -2.40
CA GLY A 81 7.61 4.68 -3.13
C GLY A 81 6.32 4.34 -3.87
N LEU A 82 5.47 5.35 -4.12
CA LEU A 82 4.24 5.19 -4.90
C LEU A 82 4.57 4.81 -6.33
N GLY A 83 3.83 3.86 -6.91
CA GLY A 83 4.16 3.32 -8.24
C GLY A 83 5.54 2.66 -8.32
N ALA A 84 6.09 2.23 -7.17
CA ALA A 84 7.45 1.72 -7.00
C ALA A 84 8.58 2.71 -7.32
N VAL A 85 8.26 4.01 -7.45
CA VAL A 85 9.23 5.09 -7.64
C VAL A 85 9.85 5.44 -6.28
N SER A 86 10.99 4.83 -5.95
CA SER A 86 11.60 5.04 -4.63
C SER A 86 12.10 6.47 -4.41
N GLY A 87 11.84 7.00 -3.22
CA GLY A 87 12.41 8.27 -2.73
C GLY A 87 13.75 8.12 -1.99
N GLY A 88 14.38 6.93 -2.01
CA GLY A 88 15.68 6.66 -1.39
C GLY A 88 15.63 6.00 0.00
N ILE A 89 14.44 5.71 0.54
CA ILE A 89 14.28 4.96 1.80
C ILE A 89 14.64 3.48 1.62
N ALA A 90 14.13 2.86 0.55
CA ALA A 90 14.40 1.48 0.16
C ALA A 90 14.74 1.40 -1.34
N PRO A 91 15.25 0.26 -1.87
CA PRO A 91 15.56 0.13 -3.29
C PRO A 91 14.35 0.39 -4.20
N ASP A 92 14.61 0.96 -5.38
CA ASP A 92 13.61 1.09 -6.45
C ASP A 92 13.34 -0.28 -7.08
N LEU A 93 12.13 -0.80 -6.89
CA LEU A 93 11.77 -2.14 -7.32
C LEU A 93 11.49 -2.23 -8.83
N ARG A 94 11.39 -1.10 -9.53
CA ARG A 94 11.29 -1.06 -10.99
C ARG A 94 12.61 -1.44 -11.65
N LYS A 95 13.70 -1.57 -10.89
CA LYS A 95 15.00 -2.05 -11.37
C LYS A 95 15.17 -3.56 -11.27
N LEU A 96 14.18 -4.30 -10.76
CA LEU A 96 14.19 -5.76 -10.77
C LEU A 96 14.04 -6.27 -12.20
N ASP A 97 14.87 -7.23 -12.58
CA ASP A 97 14.73 -7.93 -13.86
C ASP A 97 13.55 -8.91 -13.88
N ILE A 98 13.23 -9.34 -15.11
CA ILE A 98 12.21 -10.36 -15.39
C ILE A 98 12.96 -11.64 -15.77
N ALA A 99 13.36 -12.38 -14.74
CA ALA A 99 14.13 -13.61 -14.90
C ALA A 99 13.91 -14.53 -13.68
N PRO A 100 14.02 -15.87 -13.84
CA PRO A 100 13.80 -16.82 -12.75
C PRO A 100 14.61 -16.54 -11.48
N GLU A 101 15.88 -16.15 -11.62
CA GLU A 101 16.76 -15.79 -10.51
C GLU A 101 16.28 -14.54 -9.76
N THR A 102 15.66 -13.60 -10.48
CA THR A 102 15.08 -12.39 -9.87
C THR A 102 13.73 -12.69 -9.22
N ASP A 103 12.95 -13.64 -9.77
CA ASP A 103 11.71 -14.13 -9.17
C ASP A 103 12.01 -14.79 -7.81
N GLU A 104 13.01 -15.68 -7.77
CA GLU A 104 13.46 -16.31 -6.53
C GLU A 104 13.98 -15.28 -5.54
N TYR A 105 14.84 -14.35 -5.99
CA TYR A 105 15.33 -13.25 -5.14
C TYR A 105 14.16 -12.46 -4.56
N PHE A 106 13.24 -11.97 -5.39
CA PHE A 106 12.07 -11.22 -4.95
C PHE A 106 11.29 -11.98 -3.88
N LEU A 107 10.96 -13.25 -4.16
CA LEU A 107 10.17 -14.08 -3.28
C LEU A 107 10.86 -14.29 -1.92
N GLN A 108 12.17 -14.53 -1.91
CA GLN A 108 12.93 -14.67 -0.68
C GLN A 108 12.97 -13.37 0.14
N ARG A 109 13.07 -12.21 -0.51
CA ARG A 109 13.10 -10.91 0.18
C ARG A 109 11.73 -10.53 0.76
N ILE A 110 10.65 -10.70 0.01
CA ILE A 110 9.31 -10.36 0.50
C ILE A 110 8.87 -11.29 1.64
N ARG A 111 9.18 -12.57 1.55
CA ARG A 111 8.83 -13.55 2.59
C ARG A 111 9.57 -13.30 3.90
N ASN A 112 10.89 -13.18 3.83
CA ASN A 112 11.75 -13.16 5.02
C ASN A 112 12.14 -11.75 5.49
N GLY A 113 11.86 -10.72 4.69
CA GLY A 113 12.27 -9.36 4.98
C GLY A 113 13.80 -9.18 4.99
N VAL A 114 14.25 -8.11 5.64
CA VAL A 114 15.66 -7.72 5.72
C VAL A 114 15.96 -7.20 7.11
N SER A 115 16.82 -7.89 7.84
CA SER A 115 17.30 -7.45 9.15
C SER A 115 18.83 -7.41 9.17
N ARG A 116 19.40 -6.40 9.81
CA ARG A 116 20.86 -6.24 9.99
C ARG A 116 21.13 -5.69 11.39
N ASN A 117 22.10 -6.27 12.09
CA ASN A 117 22.51 -5.83 13.44
C ASN A 117 21.32 -5.70 14.42
N GLY A 118 20.35 -6.63 14.36
CA GLY A 118 19.15 -6.62 15.20
C GLY A 118 18.05 -5.62 14.78
N ALA A 119 18.29 -4.76 13.80
CA ALA A 119 17.29 -3.83 13.26
C ALA A 119 16.60 -4.41 12.02
N VAL A 120 15.27 -4.26 11.94
CA VAL A 120 14.45 -4.64 10.78
C VAL A 120 14.39 -3.47 9.79
N TYR A 121 14.86 -3.68 8.57
CA TYR A 121 14.87 -2.71 7.47
C TYR A 121 13.70 -2.93 6.51
N MET A 122 13.31 -4.19 6.31
CA MET A 122 12.12 -4.59 5.55
C MET A 122 11.42 -5.68 6.35
N PRO A 123 10.13 -5.52 6.67
CA PRO A 123 9.41 -6.55 7.43
C PRO A 123 9.23 -7.83 6.60
N PRO A 124 9.21 -9.00 7.24
CA PRO A 124 8.78 -10.24 6.60
C PRO A 124 7.27 -10.20 6.35
N PHE A 125 6.81 -10.70 5.21
CA PHE A 125 5.39 -10.82 4.88
C PHE A 125 4.88 -12.27 4.83
N GLU A 126 5.75 -13.26 5.02
CA GLU A 126 5.29 -14.65 5.14
C GLU A 126 4.36 -14.83 6.36
N GLY A 127 3.26 -15.55 6.16
CA GLY A 127 2.19 -15.69 7.15
C GLY A 127 1.22 -14.50 7.21
N MET A 128 1.51 -13.38 6.55
CA MET A 128 0.62 -12.21 6.46
C MET A 128 0.01 -12.07 5.06
N LEU A 129 0.83 -12.24 4.03
CA LEU A 129 0.40 -12.28 2.63
C LEU A 129 0.45 -13.71 2.12
N SER A 130 -0.57 -14.09 1.34
CA SER A 130 -0.53 -15.38 0.64
C SER A 130 0.49 -15.35 -0.50
N GLN A 131 0.86 -16.54 -0.98
CA GLN A 131 1.68 -16.68 -2.17
C GLN A 131 1.09 -15.92 -3.37
N GLU A 132 -0.23 -16.00 -3.57
CA GLU A 132 -0.90 -15.31 -4.66
C GLU A 132 -0.76 -13.79 -4.57
N ALA A 133 -0.83 -13.22 -3.36
CA ALA A 133 -0.67 -11.79 -3.15
C ALA A 133 0.76 -11.34 -3.48
N MET A 134 1.77 -12.11 -3.06
CA MET A 134 3.17 -11.81 -3.36
C MET A 134 3.46 -11.89 -4.86
N TRP A 135 2.93 -12.91 -5.55
CA TRP A 135 3.08 -13.01 -7.00
C TRP A 135 2.29 -11.97 -7.78
N ALA A 136 1.12 -11.56 -7.30
CA ALA A 136 0.37 -10.44 -7.89
C ALA A 136 1.19 -9.14 -7.84
N ILE A 137 1.83 -8.85 -6.70
CA ILE A 137 2.75 -7.72 -6.56
C ILE A 137 3.90 -7.81 -7.57
N LYS A 138 4.55 -8.97 -7.70
CA LYS A 138 5.61 -9.17 -8.70
C LYS A 138 5.11 -8.97 -10.13
N ALA A 139 3.95 -9.53 -10.47
CA ALA A 139 3.35 -9.38 -11.79
C ALA A 139 3.11 -7.91 -12.14
N TRP A 140 2.61 -7.10 -11.20
CA TRP A 140 2.48 -5.66 -11.41
C TRP A 140 3.84 -4.96 -11.53
N LEU A 141 4.82 -5.27 -10.67
CA LEU A 141 6.17 -4.69 -10.73
C LEU A 141 6.84 -4.89 -12.09
N GLU A 142 6.61 -6.03 -12.73
CA GLU A 142 7.13 -6.31 -14.07
C GLU A 142 6.57 -5.36 -15.14
N THR A 143 5.34 -4.83 -14.95
CA THR A 143 4.71 -3.87 -15.87
C THR A 143 5.20 -2.43 -15.72
N VAL A 144 5.66 -2.05 -14.52
CA VAL A 144 6.17 -0.70 -14.22
C VAL A 144 7.70 -0.64 -14.21
N ARG A 145 8.36 -1.72 -14.63
CA ARG A 145 9.82 -1.88 -14.67
C ARG A 145 10.47 -0.82 -15.56
N GLU A 146 11.58 -0.26 -15.09
CA GLU A 146 12.48 0.60 -15.85
C GLU A 146 13.72 -0.20 -16.27
N LYS A 147 13.99 -0.24 -17.57
CA LYS A 147 15.20 -0.84 -18.14
C LYS A 147 16.45 0.00 -17.88
#